data_AF-W7TDG0-F1
#
_entry.id   AF-W7TDG0-F1
#
_cell.length_a   1.000
_cell.length_b   1.000
_cell.length_c   1.000
_cell.angle_alpha   90.00
_cell.angle_beta   90.00
_cell.angle_gamma   90.00
#
_symmetry.space_group_name_H-M   'P 1'
#
loop_
_entity.id
_entity.type
_entity.pdbx_description
1 polymer ?
#
loop_
_entity_poly.entity_id
_entity_poly.type
_entity_poly.pdbx_seq_one_letter_code
_entity_poly.pdbx_strand_id
1 'polypeptide(L)'
;MPGPLLEESSFATLFPKYREKYLREVWPVVTRALEKVGVACELNIIEGSMTVRTTRKTSDPYVVVKARDLIKLLARSIPVQQAVKVLEDEVACDIIKIGGIVRNKERFVKRRQRLVGPDGATLKALELLTGCFILVQGNTVAAMGPYKGIKLVRNVVVDCMKNIHPIYHIKTLMIKRELAKDPTLAQENWDRFLPQFKKKNVPRHKPQVVRPKKAYTPFPPPQQPSKIDLQLESGEYFLTEQQRKLKKKQEKQAQATERAATKREEREKEFVAPAEENGGREGPKLGGIDRKRLKKGVSINKNDDKEQENEKKAKKRSLKEMTDGFIQKSKSKMGNALSANQHQGEYVEESMMKLASTEISKKDKKKKLKK
;
A
#
# COMPACT_ATOMS: atom_id res chain seq x y z
N MET A 1 30.65 -53.36 -10.06
CA MET A 1 30.08 -54.71 -10.03
C MET A 1 29.24 -54.90 -11.29
N PRO A 2 29.48 -55.91 -12.13
CA PRO A 2 28.65 -56.17 -13.31
C PRO A 2 27.54 -57.14 -12.94
N GLY A 3 26.47 -56.64 -12.34
CA GLY A 3 25.25 -57.38 -12.05
C GLY A 3 24.03 -56.52 -12.42
N PRO A 4 22.93 -57.11 -12.90
CA PRO A 4 21.71 -56.36 -13.17
C PRO A 4 21.20 -55.72 -11.88
N LEU A 5 20.64 -54.49 -11.98
CA LEU A 5 19.99 -53.85 -10.84
C LEU A 5 18.84 -54.73 -10.35
N LEU A 6 18.81 -55.01 -9.04
CA LEU A 6 17.76 -55.80 -8.39
C LEU A 6 16.42 -55.05 -8.33
N GLU A 7 16.48 -53.73 -8.14
CA GLU A 7 15.31 -52.89 -7.95
C GLU A 7 15.10 -51.93 -9.13
N GLU A 8 13.83 -51.62 -9.40
CA GLU A 8 13.43 -50.67 -10.42
C GLU A 8 13.34 -49.25 -9.82
N SER A 9 14.03 -48.31 -10.45
CA SER A 9 13.93 -46.88 -10.16
C SER A 9 13.16 -46.21 -11.29
N SER A 10 12.07 -45.52 -10.94
CA SER A 10 11.21 -44.83 -11.90
C SER A 10 11.07 -43.34 -11.53
N PHE A 11 11.20 -42.47 -12.52
CA PHE A 11 10.96 -41.03 -12.37
C PHE A 11 10.01 -40.54 -13.45
N ALA A 12 9.03 -39.73 -13.04
CA ALA A 12 8.10 -39.08 -13.95
C ALA A 12 8.19 -37.56 -13.85
N THR A 13 8.02 -36.87 -14.97
CA THR A 13 7.93 -35.40 -15.03
C THR A 13 6.77 -34.97 -15.92
N LEU A 14 5.95 -34.04 -15.42
CA LEU A 14 4.88 -33.43 -16.19
C LEU A 14 5.42 -32.36 -17.16
N PHE A 15 4.83 -32.26 -18.34
CA PHE A 15 5.13 -31.21 -19.31
C PHE A 15 3.90 -30.38 -19.69
N PRO A 16 4.07 -29.10 -20.07
CA PRO A 16 2.95 -28.27 -20.49
C PRO A 16 2.37 -28.69 -21.84
N LYS A 17 1.05 -28.53 -22.03
CA LYS A 17 0.32 -28.92 -23.25
C LYS A 17 0.93 -28.38 -24.55
N TYR A 18 1.43 -27.14 -24.57
CA TYR A 18 2.03 -26.56 -25.77
C TYR A 18 3.32 -27.30 -26.23
N ARG A 19 3.93 -28.11 -25.36
CA ARG A 19 5.18 -28.82 -25.65
C ARG A 19 4.94 -30.20 -26.27
N GLU A 20 3.70 -30.70 -26.24
CA GLU A 20 3.31 -32.04 -26.70
C GLU A 20 3.72 -32.31 -28.15
N LYS A 21 3.37 -31.42 -29.09
CA LYS A 21 3.64 -31.59 -30.52
C LYS A 21 5.12 -31.86 -30.78
N TYR A 22 5.99 -31.03 -30.19
CA TYR A 22 7.43 -31.20 -30.31
C TYR A 22 7.91 -32.51 -29.69
N LEU A 23 7.44 -32.85 -28.48
CA LEU A 23 7.87 -34.07 -27.80
C LEU A 23 7.52 -35.32 -28.59
N ARG A 24 6.33 -35.35 -29.22
CA ARG A 24 5.91 -36.45 -30.10
C ARG A 24 6.84 -36.64 -31.29
N GLU A 25 7.24 -35.55 -31.95
CA GLU A 25 8.12 -35.58 -33.13
C GLU A 25 9.53 -36.05 -32.79
N VAL A 26 10.07 -35.63 -31.64
CA VAL A 26 11.46 -35.89 -31.25
C VAL A 26 11.65 -37.11 -30.34
N TRP A 27 10.55 -37.71 -29.84
CA TRP A 27 10.61 -38.85 -28.92
C TRP A 27 11.48 -40.01 -29.40
N PRO A 28 11.47 -40.41 -30.69
CA PRO A 28 12.33 -41.49 -31.18
C PRO A 28 13.82 -41.22 -30.97
N VAL A 29 14.25 -39.95 -31.02
CA VAL A 29 15.64 -39.56 -30.76
C VAL A 29 16.00 -39.76 -29.28
N VAL A 30 15.07 -39.44 -28.38
CA VAL A 30 15.23 -39.62 -26.93
C VAL A 30 15.29 -41.12 -26.59
N THR A 31 14.42 -41.94 -27.17
CA THR A 31 14.44 -43.40 -26.99
C THR A 31 15.78 -43.99 -27.40
N ARG A 32 16.28 -43.64 -28.60
CA ARG A 32 17.60 -44.13 -29.08
C ARG A 32 18.76 -43.70 -28.18
N ALA A 33 18.69 -42.50 -27.59
CA ALA A 33 19.73 -42.01 -26.69
C ALA A 33 19.72 -42.76 -25.34
N LEU A 34 18.54 -43.00 -24.76
CA LEU A 34 18.40 -43.70 -23.47
C LEU A 34 18.59 -45.21 -23.58
N GLU A 35 18.26 -45.81 -24.72
CA GLU A 35 18.46 -47.23 -25.00
C GLU A 35 19.96 -47.61 -24.96
N LYS A 36 20.84 -46.74 -25.46
CA LYS A 36 22.30 -46.93 -25.39
C LYS A 36 22.82 -47.08 -23.96
N VAL A 37 22.14 -46.48 -22.98
CA VAL A 37 22.52 -46.54 -21.57
C VAL A 37 21.63 -47.50 -20.77
N GLY A 38 20.76 -48.25 -21.46
CA GLY A 38 19.92 -49.28 -20.86
C GLY A 38 18.76 -48.74 -20.02
N VAL A 39 18.28 -47.52 -20.27
CA VAL A 39 17.14 -46.89 -19.56
C VAL A 39 15.90 -46.91 -20.45
N ALA A 40 14.77 -47.38 -19.92
CA ALA A 40 13.49 -47.33 -20.62
C ALA A 40 12.83 -45.96 -20.47
N CYS A 41 12.13 -45.49 -21.50
CA CYS A 41 11.40 -44.23 -21.46
C CYS A 41 10.02 -44.34 -22.11
N GLU A 42 9.02 -43.71 -21.49
CA GLU A 42 7.63 -43.69 -21.95
C GLU A 42 7.11 -42.25 -22.00
N LEU A 43 6.32 -41.95 -23.04
CA LEU A 43 5.64 -40.67 -23.22
C LEU A 43 4.14 -40.89 -23.11
N ASN A 44 3.52 -40.39 -22.04
CA ASN A 44 2.09 -40.40 -21.86
C ASN A 44 1.50 -39.05 -22.30
N ILE A 45 0.78 -39.06 -23.41
CA ILE A 45 0.17 -37.85 -23.98
C ILE A 45 -1.12 -37.48 -23.26
N ILE A 46 -1.87 -38.46 -22.77
CA ILE A 46 -3.17 -38.23 -22.10
C ILE A 46 -2.94 -37.52 -20.77
N GLU A 47 -1.99 -37.99 -19.98
CA GLU A 47 -1.60 -37.37 -18.72
C GLU A 47 -0.66 -36.16 -18.90
N GLY A 48 0.02 -36.06 -20.05
CA GLY A 48 1.05 -35.05 -20.28
C GLY A 48 2.30 -35.30 -19.42
N SER A 49 2.73 -36.56 -19.30
CA SER A 49 3.85 -36.99 -18.47
C SER A 49 4.91 -37.74 -19.29
N MET A 50 6.17 -37.57 -18.91
CA MET A 50 7.31 -38.35 -19.41
C MET A 50 7.86 -39.18 -18.26
N THR A 51 8.08 -40.46 -18.49
CA THR A 51 8.56 -41.41 -17.48
C THR A 51 9.85 -42.06 -17.94
N VAL A 52 10.83 -42.20 -17.06
CA VAL A 52 12.07 -42.95 -17.27
C VAL A 52 12.22 -44.01 -16.18
N ARG A 53 12.63 -45.22 -16.57
CA ARG A 53 12.72 -46.37 -15.67
C ARG A 53 14.02 -47.14 -15.90
N THR A 54 14.65 -47.62 -14.83
CA THR A 54 15.78 -48.55 -14.96
C THR A 54 15.30 -49.90 -15.47
N THR A 55 16.19 -50.62 -16.16
CA THR A 55 15.92 -51.97 -16.65
C THR A 55 16.99 -52.93 -16.13
N ARG A 56 16.79 -54.23 -16.32
CA ARG A 56 17.83 -55.24 -16.03
C ARG A 56 19.09 -55.07 -16.87
N LYS A 57 19.06 -54.26 -17.94
CA LYS A 57 20.20 -53.95 -18.80
C LYS A 57 20.96 -52.69 -18.35
N THR A 58 20.47 -51.96 -17.35
CA THR A 58 21.14 -50.77 -16.83
C THR A 58 22.40 -51.19 -16.06
N SER A 59 23.58 -50.82 -16.57
CA SER A 59 24.88 -51.13 -15.95
C SER A 59 25.30 -50.10 -14.90
N ASP A 60 25.08 -48.81 -15.18
CA ASP A 60 25.38 -47.71 -14.25
C ASP A 60 24.16 -47.34 -13.40
N PRO A 61 24.22 -47.40 -12.05
CA PRO A 61 23.11 -46.99 -11.20
C PRO A 61 22.80 -45.48 -11.26
N TYR A 62 23.75 -44.61 -11.59
CA TYR A 62 23.53 -43.16 -11.58
C TYR A 62 22.91 -42.60 -12.87
N VAL A 63 22.93 -43.35 -13.97
CA VAL A 63 22.33 -42.91 -15.24
C VAL A 63 20.85 -42.52 -15.11
N VAL A 64 20.09 -43.18 -14.23
CA VAL A 64 18.65 -42.87 -14.06
C VAL A 64 18.44 -41.43 -13.56
N VAL A 65 19.40 -40.91 -12.78
CA VAL A 65 19.42 -39.53 -12.28
C VAL A 65 19.64 -38.55 -13.43
N LYS A 66 20.53 -38.88 -14.38
CA LYS A 66 20.77 -38.12 -15.61
C LYS A 66 19.58 -38.20 -16.58
N ALA A 67 18.95 -39.37 -16.73
CA ALA A 67 17.74 -39.56 -17.54
C ALA A 67 16.56 -38.75 -16.99
N ARG A 68 16.40 -38.71 -15.67
CA ARG A 68 15.43 -37.85 -14.99
C ARG A 68 15.70 -36.36 -15.26
N ASP A 69 16.97 -35.97 -15.28
CA ASP A 69 17.38 -34.61 -15.58
C ASP A 69 17.09 -34.25 -17.04
N LEU A 70 17.33 -35.16 -17.98
CA LEU A 70 16.97 -35.03 -19.40
C LEU A 70 15.47 -34.73 -19.58
N ILE A 71 14.58 -35.55 -19.02
CA ILE A 71 13.12 -35.32 -19.15
C ILE A 71 12.67 -34.01 -18.48
N LYS A 72 13.30 -33.62 -17.36
CA LYS A 72 13.04 -32.32 -16.73
C LYS A 72 13.42 -31.14 -17.64
N LEU A 73 14.50 -31.26 -18.41
CA LEU A 73 14.96 -30.22 -19.34
C LEU A 73 14.07 -30.12 -20.58
N LEU A 74 13.62 -31.27 -21.10
CA LEU A 74 12.65 -31.35 -22.19
C LEU A 74 11.32 -30.68 -21.82
N ALA A 75 10.86 -30.86 -20.58
CA ALA A 75 9.68 -30.19 -20.02
C ALA A 75 9.85 -28.66 -19.93
N ARG A 76 11.10 -28.16 -19.87
CA ARG A 76 11.46 -26.74 -19.86
C ARG A 76 11.78 -26.18 -21.25
N SER A 77 11.31 -26.84 -22.29
CA SER A 77 11.44 -26.42 -23.69
C SER A 77 12.87 -26.35 -24.22
N ILE A 78 13.81 -27.06 -23.60
CA ILE A 78 15.17 -27.18 -24.17
C ILE A 78 15.12 -28.06 -25.43
N PRO A 79 15.84 -27.70 -26.52
CA PRO A 79 15.97 -28.54 -27.70
C PRO A 79 16.64 -29.88 -27.39
N VAL A 80 16.15 -30.97 -27.98
CA VAL A 80 16.63 -32.34 -27.71
C VAL A 80 18.14 -32.49 -27.97
N GLN A 81 18.64 -31.92 -29.08
CA GLN A 81 20.06 -31.97 -29.43
C GLN A 81 20.98 -31.43 -28.33
N GLN A 82 20.50 -30.41 -27.61
CA GLN A 82 21.25 -29.80 -26.52
C GLN A 82 20.99 -30.53 -25.19
N ALA A 83 19.79 -31.06 -24.98
CA ALA A 83 19.42 -31.78 -23.75
C ALA A 83 20.12 -33.14 -23.63
N VAL A 84 20.33 -33.86 -24.74
CA VAL A 84 20.99 -35.18 -24.75
C VAL A 84 22.42 -35.13 -24.18
N LYS A 85 23.11 -33.99 -24.29
CA LYS A 85 24.45 -33.77 -23.70
C LYS A 85 24.49 -33.95 -22.19
N VAL A 86 23.35 -33.88 -21.50
CA VAL A 86 23.28 -34.11 -20.04
C VAL A 86 23.53 -35.57 -19.66
N LEU A 87 23.44 -36.50 -20.62
CA LEU A 87 23.84 -37.88 -20.40
C LEU A 87 25.36 -38.04 -20.28
N GLU A 88 26.15 -37.06 -20.69
CA GLU A 88 27.61 -37.04 -20.51
C GLU A 88 27.96 -36.72 -19.05
N ASP A 89 29.10 -37.23 -18.56
CA ASP A 89 29.48 -37.11 -17.15
C ASP A 89 29.82 -35.68 -16.73
N GLU A 90 30.56 -34.94 -17.57
CA GLU A 90 31.01 -33.58 -17.27
C GLU A 90 29.89 -32.52 -17.32
N VAL A 91 28.74 -32.87 -17.88
CA VAL A 91 27.60 -31.98 -18.04
C VAL A 91 26.59 -32.23 -16.94
N ALA A 92 26.36 -31.20 -16.12
CA ALA A 92 25.27 -31.16 -15.17
C ALA A 92 24.15 -30.24 -15.67
N CYS A 93 23.00 -30.30 -15.01
CA CYS A 93 21.90 -29.39 -15.27
C CYS A 93 21.36 -28.78 -13.98
N ASP A 94 20.73 -27.63 -14.11
CA ASP A 94 20.08 -26.96 -13.00
C ASP A 94 18.85 -26.16 -13.46
N ILE A 95 17.74 -26.31 -12.72
CA ILE A 95 16.48 -25.62 -12.98
C ILE A 95 16.26 -24.62 -11.86
N ILE A 96 16.56 -23.36 -12.15
CA ILE A 96 16.48 -22.25 -11.21
C ILE A 96 15.07 -21.70 -11.21
N LYS A 97 14.35 -21.86 -10.10
CA LYS A 97 13.01 -21.29 -9.91
C LYS A 97 13.13 -19.80 -9.60
N ILE A 98 12.68 -18.97 -10.55
CA ILE A 98 12.63 -17.50 -10.40
C ILE A 98 11.23 -17.01 -9.98
N GLY A 99 10.21 -17.86 -10.14
CA GLY A 99 8.85 -17.58 -9.68
C GLY A 99 8.76 -17.46 -8.16
N GLY A 100 8.09 -16.40 -7.68
CA GLY A 100 7.88 -16.12 -6.25
C GLY A 100 8.92 -15.19 -5.62
N ILE A 101 10.05 -14.92 -6.28
CA ILE A 101 11.06 -13.97 -5.77
C ILE A 101 10.54 -12.53 -5.80
N VAL A 102 9.72 -12.20 -6.81
CA VAL A 102 9.13 -10.88 -7.00
C VAL A 102 7.62 -10.99 -6.93
N ARG A 103 7.00 -10.22 -6.02
CA ARG A 103 5.53 -10.22 -5.81
C ARG A 103 4.75 -9.61 -6.97
N ASN A 104 5.25 -8.52 -7.55
CA ASN A 104 4.58 -7.81 -8.64
C ASN A 104 4.94 -8.42 -10.01
N LYS A 105 3.93 -8.78 -10.80
CA LYS A 105 4.05 -9.41 -12.11
C LYS A 105 4.81 -8.55 -13.13
N GLU A 106 4.52 -7.25 -13.21
CA GLU A 106 5.21 -6.35 -14.15
C GLU A 106 6.70 -6.23 -13.83
N ARG A 107 7.02 -6.12 -12.53
CA ARG A 107 8.41 -6.07 -12.08
C ARG A 107 9.14 -7.38 -12.36
N PHE A 108 8.46 -8.52 -12.21
CA PHE A 108 8.98 -9.83 -12.58
C PHE A 108 9.30 -9.92 -14.06
N VAL A 109 8.37 -9.50 -14.95
CA VAL A 109 8.59 -9.50 -16.40
C VAL A 109 9.75 -8.58 -16.78
N LYS A 110 9.84 -7.37 -16.22
CA LYS A 110 10.95 -6.43 -16.47
C LYS A 110 12.30 -7.00 -16.01
N ARG A 111 12.37 -7.68 -14.86
CA ARG A 111 13.63 -8.32 -14.37
C ARG A 111 14.00 -9.57 -15.15
N ARG A 112 13.02 -10.37 -15.58
CA ARG A 112 13.25 -11.51 -16.47
C ARG A 112 13.76 -11.05 -17.84
N GLN A 113 13.15 -10.01 -18.41
CA GLN A 113 13.63 -9.44 -19.68
C GLN A 113 15.03 -8.86 -19.54
N ARG A 114 15.35 -8.23 -18.42
CA ARG A 114 16.71 -7.75 -18.10
C ARG A 114 17.75 -8.88 -18.09
N LEU A 115 17.39 -10.07 -17.62
CA LEU A 115 18.29 -11.23 -17.63
C LEU A 115 18.61 -11.70 -19.05
N VAL A 116 17.63 -11.64 -19.95
CA VAL A 116 17.80 -11.95 -21.39
C VAL A 116 18.64 -10.86 -22.07
N GLY A 117 18.33 -9.60 -21.78
CA GLY A 117 18.94 -8.44 -22.42
C GLY A 117 18.30 -8.09 -23.77
N PRO A 118 18.74 -6.99 -24.41
CA PRO A 118 18.37 -6.68 -25.80
C PRO A 118 18.90 -7.80 -26.72
N ASP A 119 18.04 -8.31 -27.60
CA ASP A 119 18.33 -9.39 -28.57
C ASP A 119 19.01 -10.64 -27.97
N GLY A 120 18.84 -10.89 -26.67
CA GLY A 120 19.49 -12.00 -25.98
C GLY A 120 20.99 -11.81 -25.71
N ALA A 121 21.55 -10.62 -25.93
CA ALA A 121 22.99 -10.36 -25.81
C ALA A 121 23.54 -10.63 -24.40
N THR A 122 22.77 -10.30 -23.35
CA THR A 122 23.18 -10.53 -21.95
C THR A 122 23.22 -12.03 -21.64
N LEU A 123 22.22 -12.77 -22.11
CA LEU A 123 22.17 -14.22 -21.98
C LEU A 123 23.34 -14.85 -22.75
N LYS A 124 23.59 -14.43 -23.99
CA LYS A 124 24.67 -14.98 -24.81
C LYS A 124 26.06 -14.73 -24.21
N ALA A 125 26.28 -13.54 -23.64
CA ALA A 125 27.50 -13.24 -22.91
C ALA A 125 27.69 -14.15 -21.68
N LEU A 126 26.61 -14.41 -20.93
CA LEU A 126 26.66 -15.35 -19.80
C LEU A 126 26.99 -16.77 -20.24
N GLU A 127 26.43 -17.24 -21.37
CA GLU A 127 26.76 -18.56 -21.92
C GLU A 127 28.26 -18.68 -22.24
N LEU A 128 28.83 -17.69 -22.94
CA LEU A 128 30.24 -17.70 -23.35
C LEU A 128 31.22 -17.60 -22.17
N LEU A 129 30.83 -16.89 -21.10
CA LEU A 129 31.66 -16.72 -19.91
C LEU A 129 31.62 -17.95 -19.00
N THR A 130 30.48 -18.63 -18.91
CA THR A 130 30.29 -19.76 -17.99
C THR A 130 30.45 -21.12 -18.65
N GLY A 131 30.49 -21.19 -19.98
CA GLY A 131 30.46 -22.44 -20.73
C GLY A 131 29.15 -23.20 -20.58
N CYS A 132 28.08 -22.52 -20.12
CA CYS A 132 26.77 -23.10 -19.93
C CYS A 132 25.82 -22.71 -21.05
N PHE A 133 24.89 -23.61 -21.38
CA PHE A 133 23.69 -23.29 -22.15
C PHE A 133 22.60 -22.80 -21.20
N ILE A 134 21.99 -21.65 -21.47
CA ILE A 134 21.01 -21.04 -20.57
C ILE A 134 19.72 -20.79 -21.35
N LEU A 135 18.58 -21.21 -20.79
CA LEU A 135 17.28 -20.97 -21.39
C LEU A 135 16.32 -20.39 -20.35
N VAL A 136 15.80 -19.18 -20.63
CA VAL A 136 14.85 -18.49 -19.77
C VAL A 136 13.44 -18.79 -20.26
N GLN A 137 12.64 -19.50 -19.45
CA GLN A 137 11.30 -19.92 -19.85
C GLN A 137 10.30 -19.77 -18.70
N GLY A 138 9.28 -18.92 -18.92
CA GLY A 138 8.22 -18.69 -17.95
C GLY A 138 8.75 -18.20 -16.59
N ASN A 139 8.64 -19.09 -15.59
CA ASN A 139 8.99 -18.86 -14.18
C ASN A 139 10.27 -19.60 -13.75
N THR A 140 11.01 -20.16 -14.71
CA THR A 140 12.21 -20.95 -14.49
C THR A 140 13.30 -20.53 -15.46
N VAL A 141 14.56 -20.66 -15.03
CA VAL A 141 15.73 -20.56 -15.89
C VAL A 141 16.43 -21.91 -15.84
N ALA A 142 16.55 -22.57 -16.97
CA ALA A 142 17.27 -23.82 -17.08
C ALA A 142 18.71 -23.51 -17.51
N ALA A 143 19.68 -24.14 -16.85
CA ALA A 143 21.11 -24.02 -17.16
C ALA A 143 21.70 -25.43 -17.31
N MET A 144 22.58 -25.62 -18.29
CA MET A 144 23.30 -26.87 -18.51
C MET A 144 24.77 -26.60 -18.80
N GLY A 145 25.68 -27.41 -18.28
CA GLY A 145 27.11 -27.26 -18.52
C GLY A 145 27.95 -27.70 -17.32
N PRO A 146 29.18 -27.19 -17.17
CA PRO A 146 30.07 -27.58 -16.08
C PRO A 146 29.55 -27.07 -14.73
N TYR A 147 29.82 -27.83 -13.67
CA TYR A 147 29.34 -27.53 -12.32
C TYR A 147 29.74 -26.13 -11.82
N LYS A 148 30.99 -25.71 -12.09
CA LYS A 148 31.48 -24.37 -11.76
C LYS A 148 30.66 -23.28 -12.46
N GLY A 149 30.36 -23.46 -13.74
CA GLY A 149 29.55 -22.53 -14.54
C GLY A 149 28.12 -22.42 -14.01
N ILE A 150 27.48 -23.56 -13.72
CA ILE A 150 26.11 -23.59 -13.19
C ILE A 150 25.99 -22.85 -11.86
N LYS A 151 26.95 -23.02 -10.95
CA LYS A 151 26.96 -22.29 -9.67
C LYS A 151 27.03 -20.77 -9.87
N LEU A 152 27.84 -20.33 -10.83
CA LEU A 152 27.93 -18.91 -11.20
C LEU A 152 26.61 -18.43 -11.79
N VAL A 153 26.04 -19.15 -12.76
CA VAL A 153 24.74 -18.81 -13.38
C VAL A 153 23.64 -18.70 -12.33
N ARG A 154 23.54 -19.64 -11.39
CA ARG A 154 22.57 -19.61 -10.30
C ARG A 154 22.67 -18.33 -9.48
N ASN A 155 23.88 -17.93 -9.11
CA ASN A 155 24.11 -16.68 -8.37
C ASN A 155 23.66 -15.47 -9.19
N VAL A 156 24.07 -15.37 -10.46
CA VAL A 156 23.68 -14.25 -11.34
C VAL A 156 22.16 -14.16 -11.52
N VAL A 157 21.48 -15.28 -11.74
CA VAL A 157 20.02 -15.32 -11.93
C VAL A 157 19.28 -14.89 -10.67
N VAL A 158 19.67 -15.42 -9.51
CA VAL A 158 19.05 -15.07 -8.22
C VAL A 158 19.26 -13.59 -7.90
N ASP A 159 20.47 -13.08 -8.09
CA ASP A 159 20.80 -11.68 -7.82
C ASP A 159 20.13 -10.71 -8.80
N CYS A 160 19.99 -11.12 -10.07
CA CYS A 160 19.19 -10.39 -11.06
C CYS A 160 17.73 -10.23 -10.60
N MET A 161 17.15 -11.30 -10.04
CA MET A 161 15.81 -11.26 -9.47
C MET A 161 15.73 -10.44 -8.17
N LYS A 162 16.82 -10.30 -7.42
CA LYS A 162 16.97 -9.45 -6.22
C LYS A 162 17.31 -7.97 -6.52
N ASN A 163 17.13 -7.53 -7.77
CA ASN A 163 17.34 -6.14 -8.22
C ASN A 163 18.80 -5.73 -8.49
N ILE A 164 19.74 -6.67 -8.53
CA ILE A 164 21.10 -6.39 -9.01
C ILE A 164 21.07 -6.52 -10.55
N HIS A 165 21.81 -5.70 -11.29
CA HIS A 165 21.81 -5.81 -12.75
C HIS A 165 22.81 -6.90 -13.20
N PRO A 166 22.46 -7.82 -14.13
CA PRO A 166 23.35 -8.92 -14.53
C PRO A 166 24.68 -8.44 -15.12
N ILE A 167 24.71 -7.24 -15.70
CA ILE A 167 25.94 -6.61 -16.22
C ILE A 167 27.06 -6.51 -15.17
N TYR A 168 26.74 -6.33 -13.89
CA TYR A 168 27.77 -6.27 -12.84
C TYR A 168 28.45 -7.63 -12.66
N HIS A 169 27.67 -8.71 -12.67
CA HIS A 169 28.22 -10.06 -12.63
C HIS A 169 28.99 -10.39 -13.91
N ILE A 170 28.51 -9.97 -15.08
CA ILE A 170 29.23 -10.17 -16.34
C ILE A 170 30.60 -9.50 -16.29
N LYS A 171 30.68 -8.23 -15.88
CA LYS A 171 31.97 -7.53 -15.70
C LYS A 171 32.88 -8.23 -14.69
N THR A 172 32.32 -8.67 -13.57
CA THR A 172 33.06 -9.44 -12.55
C THR A 172 33.61 -10.74 -13.14
N LEU A 173 32.83 -11.47 -13.93
CA LEU A 173 33.23 -12.72 -14.57
C LEU A 173 34.30 -12.49 -15.66
N MET A 174 34.19 -11.41 -16.43
CA MET A 174 35.22 -11.03 -17.40
C MET A 174 36.56 -10.75 -16.71
N ILE A 175 36.57 -9.94 -15.65
CA ILE A 175 37.79 -9.64 -14.88
C ILE A 175 38.36 -10.92 -14.26
N LYS A 176 37.53 -11.76 -13.63
CA LYS A 176 37.98 -13.04 -13.08
C LYS A 176 38.58 -13.97 -14.14
N ARG A 177 38.05 -13.97 -15.36
CA ARG A 177 38.57 -14.79 -16.45
C ARG A 177 39.92 -14.29 -16.93
N GLU A 178 40.14 -12.99 -16.98
CA GLU A 178 41.45 -12.43 -17.33
C GLU A 178 42.48 -12.65 -16.21
N LEU A 179 42.12 -12.37 -14.95
CA LEU A 179 42.99 -12.61 -13.79
C LEU A 179 43.39 -14.09 -13.62
N ALA A 180 42.50 -15.02 -14.00
CA ALA A 180 42.80 -16.44 -13.96
C ALA A 180 43.83 -16.91 -14.99
N LYS A 181 44.13 -16.10 -16.03
CA LYS A 181 45.19 -16.41 -17.00
C LYS A 181 46.58 -16.13 -16.44
N ASP A 182 46.69 -15.19 -15.51
CA ASP A 182 47.95 -14.79 -14.92
C ASP A 182 48.36 -15.78 -13.81
N PRO A 183 49.47 -16.52 -13.96
CA PRO A 183 49.86 -17.56 -13.00
C PRO A 183 50.32 -17.00 -11.64
N THR A 184 50.80 -15.76 -11.60
CA THR A 184 51.30 -15.10 -10.39
C THR A 184 50.18 -14.75 -9.41
N LEU A 185 49.03 -14.30 -9.91
CA LEU A 185 47.88 -13.88 -9.10
C LEU A 185 46.93 -15.04 -8.78
N ALA A 186 47.17 -16.25 -9.28
CA ALA A 186 46.24 -17.38 -9.17
C ALA A 186 45.94 -17.81 -7.71
N GLN A 187 46.88 -17.60 -6.79
CA GLN A 187 46.74 -17.97 -5.38
C GLN A 187 46.31 -16.80 -4.48
N GLU A 188 46.25 -15.58 -5.00
CA GLU A 188 45.92 -14.38 -4.23
C GLU A 188 44.41 -14.09 -4.22
N ASN A 189 43.94 -13.34 -3.21
CA ASN A 189 42.56 -12.88 -3.19
C ASN A 189 42.33 -11.73 -4.19
N TRP A 190 41.40 -11.93 -5.14
CA TRP A 190 41.07 -10.97 -6.19
C TRP A 190 40.09 -9.85 -5.81
N ASP A 191 39.58 -9.80 -4.58
CA ASP A 191 38.53 -8.85 -4.16
C ASP A 191 38.90 -7.37 -4.39
N ARG A 192 40.20 -7.04 -4.37
CA ARG A 192 40.74 -5.71 -4.68
C ARG A 192 40.45 -5.27 -6.11
N PHE A 193 40.47 -6.20 -7.06
CA PHE A 193 40.28 -5.94 -8.49
C PHE A 193 38.82 -6.02 -8.92
N LEU A 194 37.95 -6.58 -8.07
CA LEU A 194 36.54 -6.75 -8.39
C LEU A 194 35.75 -5.45 -8.15
N PRO A 195 34.94 -5.00 -9.13
CA PRO A 195 34.06 -3.85 -8.93
C PRO A 195 33.02 -4.11 -7.85
N GLN A 196 33.13 -3.43 -6.71
CA GLN A 196 32.14 -3.53 -5.65
C GLN A 196 30.96 -2.59 -5.90
N PHE A 197 29.77 -3.18 -6.09
CA PHE A 197 28.54 -2.38 -6.16
C PHE A 197 28.11 -1.95 -4.75
N LYS A 198 28.43 -0.71 -4.37
CA LYS A 198 27.89 -0.10 -3.15
C LYS A 198 26.48 0.42 -3.43
N LYS A 199 25.48 -0.16 -2.77
CA LYS A 199 24.12 0.39 -2.79
C LYS A 199 24.15 1.77 -2.12
N LYS A 200 24.10 2.83 -2.92
CA LYS A 200 23.96 4.19 -2.40
C LYS A 200 22.59 4.31 -1.73
N ASN A 201 22.54 4.24 -0.41
CA ASN A 201 21.35 4.58 0.36
C ASN A 201 21.26 6.12 0.46
N VAL A 202 21.05 6.78 -0.69
CA VAL A 202 20.92 8.24 -0.71
C VAL A 202 19.69 8.59 0.12
N PRO A 203 19.83 9.42 1.17
CA PRO A 203 18.69 9.80 1.99
C PRO A 203 17.66 10.48 1.10
N ARG A 204 16.46 9.90 1.06
CA ARG A 204 15.33 10.53 0.37
C ARG A 204 14.83 11.69 1.20
N HIS A 205 14.34 12.72 0.53
CA HIS A 205 13.64 13.83 1.18
C HIS A 205 12.56 13.28 2.12
N LYS A 206 12.71 13.56 3.41
CA LYS A 206 11.70 13.25 4.42
C LYS A 206 10.80 14.48 4.53
N PRO A 207 9.47 14.36 4.41
CA PRO A 207 8.59 15.48 4.67
C PRO A 207 8.76 15.94 6.13
N GLN A 208 8.93 17.25 6.36
CA GLN A 208 9.10 17.82 7.70
C GLN A 208 7.87 17.55 8.60
N VAL A 209 6.68 17.45 8.00
CA VAL A 209 5.43 17.16 8.71
C VAL A 209 4.84 15.84 8.19
N VAL A 210 4.97 14.78 8.98
CA VAL A 210 4.29 13.50 8.73
C VAL A 210 2.91 13.57 9.39
N ARG A 211 1.87 13.89 8.62
CA ARG A 211 0.49 13.84 9.12
C ARG A 211 0.16 12.39 9.53
N PRO A 212 -0.39 12.15 10.72
CA PRO A 212 -0.81 10.81 11.12
C PRO A 212 -1.86 10.27 10.13
N LYS A 213 -1.78 8.98 9.80
CA LYS A 213 -2.78 8.33 8.93
C LYS A 213 -4.14 8.34 9.66
N LYS A 214 -5.21 8.69 8.95
CA LYS A 214 -6.58 8.60 9.50
C LYS A 214 -6.87 7.15 9.89
N ALA A 215 -7.51 6.95 11.05
CA ALA A 215 -7.95 5.63 11.48
C ALA A 215 -8.92 5.03 10.44
N TYR A 216 -8.80 3.73 10.18
CA TYR A 216 -9.71 3.04 9.26
C TYR A 216 -11.10 2.97 9.89
N THR A 217 -12.06 3.65 9.28
CA THR A 217 -13.48 3.52 9.60
C THR A 217 -14.13 2.65 8.52
N PRO A 218 -14.82 1.55 8.87
CA PRO A 218 -15.48 0.70 7.89
C PRO A 218 -16.67 1.41 7.22
N PHE A 219 -17.21 2.44 7.88
CA PHE A 219 -18.29 3.26 7.35
C PHE A 219 -17.72 4.37 6.45
N PRO A 220 -18.29 4.57 5.24
CA PRO A 220 -17.94 5.71 4.42
C PRO A 220 -18.40 7.00 5.10
N PRO A 221 -17.70 8.13 4.90
CA PRO A 221 -18.20 9.43 5.34
C PRO A 221 -19.54 9.74 4.65
N PRO A 222 -20.42 10.54 5.28
CA PRO A 222 -21.66 10.96 4.65
C PRO A 222 -21.36 11.69 3.34
N GLN A 223 -22.18 11.44 2.31
CA GLN A 223 -22.09 12.17 1.06
C GLN A 223 -22.38 13.65 1.32
N GLN A 224 -21.69 14.55 0.62
CA GLN A 224 -22.01 15.97 0.71
C GLN A 224 -23.42 16.18 0.13
N PRO A 225 -24.36 16.79 0.88
CA PRO A 225 -25.71 17.00 0.40
C PRO A 225 -25.70 17.86 -0.86
N SER A 226 -26.61 17.58 -1.80
CA SER A 226 -26.73 18.40 -3.00
C SER A 226 -27.26 19.80 -2.63
N LYS A 227 -27.12 20.76 -3.55
CA LYS A 227 -27.75 22.08 -3.37
C LYS A 227 -29.27 21.98 -3.18
N ILE A 228 -29.90 20.97 -3.79
CA ILE A 228 -31.34 20.71 -3.66
C ILE A 228 -31.63 20.19 -2.24
N ASP A 229 -30.82 19.26 -1.73
CA ASP A 229 -30.99 18.72 -0.37
C ASP A 229 -30.80 19.79 0.70
N LEU A 230 -29.81 20.67 0.53
CA LEU A 230 -29.60 21.84 1.41
C LEU A 230 -30.79 22.81 1.36
N GLN A 231 -31.41 22.99 0.20
CA GLN A 231 -32.59 23.83 0.04
C GLN A 231 -33.85 23.17 0.63
N LEU A 232 -33.96 21.84 0.54
CA LEU A 232 -35.03 21.06 1.16
C LEU A 232 -34.91 21.08 2.69
N GLU A 233 -33.70 20.91 3.23
CA GLU A 233 -33.39 20.95 4.67
C GLU A 233 -33.62 22.34 5.27
N SER A 234 -33.25 23.41 4.57
CA SER A 234 -33.50 24.80 4.99
C SER A 234 -34.96 25.26 4.81
N GLY A 235 -35.79 24.46 4.14
CA GLY A 235 -37.17 24.82 3.77
C GLY A 235 -37.26 25.93 2.71
N GLU A 236 -36.13 26.44 2.23
CA GLU A 236 -36.08 27.47 1.19
C GLU A 236 -36.61 26.96 -0.14
N TYR A 237 -36.46 25.65 -0.40
CA TYR A 237 -36.94 25.00 -1.62
C TYR A 237 -38.43 25.23 -1.87
N PHE A 238 -39.24 25.22 -0.81
CA PHE A 238 -40.70 25.36 -0.88
C PHE A 238 -41.19 26.80 -0.99
N LEU A 239 -40.33 27.80 -0.70
CA LEU A 239 -40.70 29.21 -0.79
C LEU A 239 -40.73 29.68 -2.25
N THR A 240 -41.80 30.36 -2.64
CA THR A 240 -41.89 31.01 -3.96
C THR A 240 -40.88 32.15 -4.07
N GLU A 241 -40.46 32.52 -5.28
CA GLU A 241 -39.52 33.62 -5.48
C GLU A 241 -39.97 34.95 -4.86
N GLN A 242 -41.29 35.20 -4.84
CA GLN A 242 -41.87 36.38 -4.22
C GLN A 242 -41.69 36.36 -2.69
N GLN A 243 -41.95 35.22 -2.05
CA GLN A 243 -41.75 35.04 -0.61
C GLN A 243 -40.28 35.14 -0.22
N ARG A 244 -39.36 34.58 -1.04
CA ARG A 244 -37.90 34.73 -0.84
C ARG A 244 -37.47 36.20 -0.89
N LYS A 245 -38.00 36.99 -1.84
CA LYS A 245 -37.70 38.42 -1.96
C LYS A 245 -38.21 39.22 -0.76
N LEU A 246 -39.42 38.92 -0.27
CA LEU A 246 -39.99 39.56 0.92
C LEU A 246 -39.15 39.28 2.17
N LYS A 247 -38.79 38.01 2.40
CA LYS A 247 -37.94 37.60 3.52
C LYS A 247 -36.58 38.30 3.48
N LYS A 248 -35.95 38.37 2.31
CA LYS A 248 -34.68 39.11 2.10
C LYS A 248 -34.81 40.62 2.37
N LYS A 249 -35.97 41.23 2.10
CA LYS A 249 -36.24 42.65 2.40
C LYS A 249 -36.39 42.87 3.91
N GLN A 250 -37.11 41.98 4.59
CA GLN A 250 -37.28 42.01 6.05
C GLN A 250 -35.94 41.83 6.77
N GLU A 251 -35.11 40.88 6.34
CA GLU A 251 -33.76 40.68 6.88
C GLU A 251 -32.87 41.92 6.72
N LYS A 252 -32.92 42.58 5.55
CA LYS A 252 -32.19 43.84 5.33
C LYS A 252 -32.67 44.96 6.24
N GLN A 253 -33.98 45.07 6.45
CA GLN A 253 -34.56 46.06 7.36
C GLN A 253 -34.12 45.80 8.81
N ALA A 254 -34.18 44.54 9.26
CA ALA A 254 -33.71 44.14 10.58
C ALA A 254 -32.21 44.44 10.78
N GLN A 255 -31.36 44.07 9.82
CA GLN A 255 -29.93 44.40 9.88
C GLN A 255 -29.67 45.91 9.88
N ALA A 256 -30.45 46.69 9.14
CA ALA A 256 -30.33 48.14 9.15
C ALA A 256 -30.72 48.73 10.51
N THR A 257 -31.78 48.22 11.15
CA THR A 257 -32.17 48.64 12.50
C THR A 257 -31.13 48.26 13.55
N GLU A 258 -30.54 47.06 13.47
CA GLU A 258 -29.46 46.63 14.36
C GLU A 258 -28.22 47.51 14.18
N ARG A 259 -27.77 47.76 12.95
CA ARG A 259 -26.63 48.64 12.68
C ARG A 259 -26.87 50.08 13.12
N ALA A 260 -28.10 50.57 12.99
CA ALA A 260 -28.48 51.88 13.50
C ALA A 260 -28.42 51.92 15.03
N ALA A 261 -28.87 50.86 15.70
CA ALA A 261 -28.77 50.72 17.15
C ALA A 261 -27.31 50.63 17.61
N THR A 262 -26.46 49.81 16.98
CA THR A 262 -25.04 49.71 17.35
C THR A 262 -24.30 51.03 17.14
N LYS A 263 -24.54 51.72 16.00
CA LYS A 263 -23.96 53.06 15.76
C LYS A 263 -24.45 54.09 16.75
N ARG A 264 -25.72 53.98 17.18
CA ARG A 264 -26.27 54.86 18.21
C ARG A 264 -25.62 54.59 19.56
N GLU A 265 -25.43 53.32 19.93
CA GLU A 265 -24.71 52.93 21.15
C GLU A 265 -23.24 53.37 21.12
N GLU A 266 -22.56 53.27 19.97
CA GLU A 266 -21.19 53.77 19.78
C GLU A 266 -21.13 55.30 19.94
N ARG A 267 -22.06 56.03 19.31
CA ARG A 267 -22.14 57.49 19.44
C ARG A 267 -22.50 57.93 20.86
N GLU A 268 -23.37 57.20 21.55
CA GLU A 268 -23.72 57.47 22.95
C GLU A 268 -22.52 57.22 23.88
N LYS A 269 -21.64 56.26 23.56
CA LYS A 269 -20.37 56.05 24.29
C LYS A 269 -19.36 57.17 24.04
N GLU A 270 -19.30 57.73 22.84
CA GLU A 270 -18.43 58.89 22.53
C GLU A 270 -18.86 60.17 23.24
N PHE A 271 -20.16 60.34 23.52
CA PHE A 271 -20.71 61.52 24.21
C PHE A 271 -20.59 61.47 25.74
N VAL A 272 -20.25 60.32 26.32
CA VAL A 272 -19.92 60.21 27.74
C VAL A 272 -18.43 60.53 27.88
N ALA A 273 -18.13 61.66 28.53
CA ALA A 273 -16.75 62.05 28.81
C ALA A 273 -16.01 60.87 29.50
N PRO A 274 -14.82 60.49 29.02
CA PRO A 274 -13.98 59.52 29.71
C PRO A 274 -13.82 59.94 31.17
N ALA A 275 -14.00 59.03 32.11
CA ALA A 275 -13.82 59.34 33.52
C ALA A 275 -12.35 59.68 33.78
N GLU A 276 -12.04 60.96 34.05
CA GLU A 276 -10.69 61.42 34.42
C GLU A 276 -10.39 61.10 35.89
N GLU A 277 -9.22 60.50 36.15
CA GLU A 277 -8.64 60.38 37.49
C GLU A 277 -8.00 61.72 37.91
N ASN A 278 -8.43 62.27 39.04
CA ASN A 278 -8.00 63.57 39.56
C ASN A 278 -6.48 63.68 39.78
N GLY A 279 -5.85 64.68 39.15
CA GLY A 279 -4.49 65.14 39.47
C GLY A 279 -4.33 66.63 39.14
N GLY A 280 -4.43 67.49 40.17
CA GLY A 280 -4.63 68.93 40.02
C GLY A 280 -3.39 69.79 39.76
N ARG A 281 -3.65 71.09 39.50
CA ARG A 281 -2.90 72.26 40.00
C ARG A 281 -3.64 73.56 39.66
N GLU A 282 -3.64 74.49 40.62
CA GLU A 282 -4.45 75.71 40.70
C GLU A 282 -3.70 76.99 40.26
N GLY A 283 -4.46 77.95 39.71
CA GLY A 283 -4.27 79.40 39.84
C GLY A 283 -3.45 80.14 38.76
N PRO A 284 -3.65 81.47 38.53
CA PRO A 284 -4.34 82.43 39.40
C PRO A 284 -5.49 83.25 38.76
N LYS A 285 -6.32 83.84 39.64
CA LYS A 285 -7.53 84.64 39.35
C LYS A 285 -7.21 86.12 39.13
N LEU A 286 -7.91 86.76 38.19
CA LEU A 286 -8.16 88.21 38.17
C LEU A 286 -9.67 88.45 37.99
N GLY A 287 -10.23 89.31 38.85
CA GLY A 287 -11.66 89.68 38.92
C GLY A 287 -12.18 90.27 37.61
N GLY A 288 -13.48 90.33 37.33
CA GLY A 288 -14.63 90.44 38.21
C GLY A 288 -15.61 91.36 37.48
N ILE A 289 -16.55 90.79 36.73
CA ILE A 289 -17.77 91.47 36.31
C ILE A 289 -18.93 90.56 36.69
N ASP A 290 -19.69 91.02 37.68
CA ASP A 290 -20.93 90.46 38.16
C ASP A 290 -21.99 90.32 37.06
N ARG A 291 -22.50 89.10 36.88
CA ARG A 291 -23.87 88.86 36.41
C ARG A 291 -24.55 87.83 37.32
N LYS A 292 -24.83 88.24 38.56
CA LYS A 292 -25.96 87.69 39.31
C LYS A 292 -27.26 88.27 38.75
N ARG A 293 -27.91 87.54 37.83
CA ARG A 293 -29.37 87.47 37.68
C ARG A 293 -29.71 86.40 36.65
N LEU A 294 -29.87 85.16 37.11
CA LEU A 294 -31.01 84.29 36.82
C LEU A 294 -30.82 82.95 37.55
N LYS A 295 -31.32 82.87 38.79
CA LYS A 295 -31.77 81.60 39.39
C LYS A 295 -32.96 81.89 40.30
N LYS A 296 -34.14 81.46 39.86
CA LYS A 296 -35.34 81.01 40.61
C LYS A 296 -36.51 80.96 39.61
N GLY A 297 -37.25 79.89 39.39
CA GLY A 297 -37.23 78.47 39.82
C GLY A 297 -37.62 77.60 38.60
N VAL A 298 -37.54 76.28 38.57
CA VAL A 298 -38.06 75.31 39.54
C VAL A 298 -37.15 74.06 39.61
N SER A 299 -37.14 73.49 40.81
CA SER A 299 -36.40 72.36 41.35
C SER A 299 -36.84 70.97 40.84
N ILE A 300 -35.84 70.16 40.49
CA ILE A 300 -35.53 68.76 40.84
C ILE A 300 -36.69 67.78 41.17
N ASN A 301 -36.70 66.61 40.50
CA ASN A 301 -36.75 65.32 41.20
C ASN A 301 -35.66 64.38 40.63
N LYS A 302 -34.73 63.96 41.49
CA LYS A 302 -33.53 63.13 41.19
C LYS A 302 -33.70 61.67 41.63
N ASN A 303 -34.93 61.23 41.89
CA ASN A 303 -35.22 59.89 42.38
C ASN A 303 -35.59 58.90 41.26
N ASP A 304 -36.10 59.37 40.12
CA ASP A 304 -36.58 58.50 39.04
C ASP A 304 -35.45 57.83 38.25
N ASP A 305 -34.28 58.48 38.16
CA ASP A 305 -33.13 57.94 37.41
C ASP A 305 -32.46 56.75 38.13
N LYS A 306 -32.51 56.69 39.47
CA LYS A 306 -31.91 55.59 40.25
C LYS A 306 -32.80 54.34 40.29
N GLU A 307 -34.12 54.49 40.25
CA GLU A 307 -35.04 53.35 40.13
C GLU A 307 -34.97 52.69 38.75
N GLN A 308 -34.89 53.50 37.68
CA GLN A 308 -34.77 52.97 36.31
C GLN A 308 -33.42 52.27 36.06
N GLU A 309 -32.34 52.70 36.69
CA GLU A 309 -31.03 52.05 36.56
C GLU A 309 -30.97 50.70 37.31
N ASN A 310 -31.63 50.62 38.48
CA ASN A 310 -31.72 49.39 39.25
C ASN A 310 -32.67 48.36 38.60
N GLU A 311 -33.79 48.77 38.00
CA GLU A 311 -34.65 47.87 37.21
C GLU A 311 -33.94 47.31 35.97
N LYS A 312 -33.15 48.13 35.26
CA LYS A 312 -32.36 47.68 34.11
C LYS A 312 -31.26 46.71 34.52
N LYS A 313 -30.61 46.91 35.67
CA LYS A 313 -29.62 45.96 36.22
C LYS A 313 -30.28 44.66 36.69
N ALA A 314 -31.47 44.69 37.27
CA ALA A 314 -32.23 43.52 37.67
C ALA A 314 -32.70 42.68 36.46
N LYS A 315 -33.27 43.31 35.42
CA LYS A 315 -33.66 42.63 34.17
C LYS A 315 -32.47 42.01 33.42
N LYS A 316 -31.29 42.65 33.47
CA LYS A 316 -30.08 42.12 32.83
C LYS A 316 -29.51 40.91 33.60
N ARG A 317 -29.67 40.85 34.92
CA ARG A 317 -29.31 39.68 35.74
C ARG A 317 -30.28 38.52 35.53
N SER A 318 -31.59 38.78 35.49
CA SER A 318 -32.60 37.74 35.25
C SER A 318 -32.48 37.13 33.85
N LEU A 319 -32.16 37.94 32.83
CA LEU A 319 -31.93 37.45 31.46
C LEU A 319 -30.68 36.55 31.40
N LYS A 320 -29.64 36.89 32.17
CA LYS A 320 -28.39 36.12 32.22
C LYS A 320 -28.57 34.78 32.94
N GLU A 321 -29.34 34.75 34.02
CA GLU A 321 -29.72 33.51 34.73
C GLU A 321 -30.62 32.60 33.87
N MET A 322 -31.54 33.17 33.08
CA MET A 322 -32.33 32.39 32.12
C MET A 322 -31.49 31.79 30.99
N THR A 323 -30.49 32.54 30.47
CA THR A 323 -29.59 32.03 29.42
C THR A 323 -28.66 30.93 29.95
N ASP A 324 -28.11 31.10 31.16
CA ASP A 324 -27.23 30.09 31.76
C ASP A 324 -28.03 28.83 32.15
N GLY A 325 -29.27 28.99 32.61
CA GLY A 325 -30.20 27.88 32.84
C GLY A 325 -30.56 27.11 31.57
N PHE A 326 -30.74 27.80 30.43
CA PHE A 326 -31.00 27.16 29.13
C PHE A 326 -29.78 26.40 28.60
N ILE A 327 -28.58 26.94 28.81
CA ILE A 327 -27.31 26.29 28.45
C ILE A 327 -27.05 25.04 29.31
N GLN A 328 -27.36 25.06 30.62
CA GLN A 328 -27.27 23.87 31.46
C GLN A 328 -28.32 22.81 31.09
N LYS A 329 -29.56 23.21 30.82
CA LYS A 329 -30.65 22.29 30.45
C LYS A 329 -30.36 21.60 29.11
N SER A 330 -29.83 22.33 28.12
CA SER A 330 -29.41 21.78 26.82
C SER A 330 -28.22 20.83 26.93
N LYS A 331 -27.20 21.12 27.76
CA LYS A 331 -26.08 20.20 28.03
C LYS A 331 -26.54 18.91 28.72
N SER A 332 -27.47 18.99 29.69
CA SER A 332 -28.02 17.79 30.34
C SER A 332 -28.85 16.93 29.39
N LYS A 333 -29.61 17.56 28.47
CA LYS A 333 -30.43 16.87 27.47
C LYS A 333 -29.57 16.16 26.42
N MET A 334 -28.43 16.77 26.03
CA MET A 334 -27.43 16.14 25.16
C MET A 334 -26.73 14.96 25.84
N GLY A 335 -26.36 15.09 27.12
CA GLY A 335 -25.75 14.02 27.91
C GLY A 335 -26.68 12.81 28.07
N ASN A 336 -27.95 13.02 28.41
CA ASN A 336 -28.92 11.93 28.53
C ASN A 336 -29.21 11.25 27.18
N ALA A 337 -29.28 12.00 26.08
CA ALA A 337 -29.46 11.44 24.74
C ALA A 337 -28.25 10.59 24.27
N LEU A 338 -27.03 10.97 24.66
CA LEU A 338 -25.82 10.19 24.39
C LEU A 338 -25.81 8.87 25.18
N SER A 339 -26.27 8.88 26.45
CA SER A 339 -26.35 7.64 27.26
C SER A 339 -27.45 6.67 26.77
N ALA A 340 -28.59 7.19 26.32
CA ALA A 340 -29.69 6.37 25.81
C ALA A 340 -29.33 5.67 24.48
N ASN A 341 -28.52 6.33 23.64
CA ASN A 341 -28.02 5.74 22.38
C ASN A 341 -26.93 4.67 22.61
N GLN A 342 -26.16 4.77 23.70
CA GLN A 342 -25.16 3.74 24.05
C GLN A 342 -25.84 2.43 24.48
N HIS A 343 -26.89 2.50 25.31
CA HIS A 343 -27.62 1.29 25.72
C HIS A 343 -28.43 0.63 24.61
N GLN A 344 -28.94 1.39 23.64
CA GLN A 344 -29.57 0.80 22.44
C GLN A 344 -28.53 0.17 21.50
N GLY A 345 -27.32 0.75 21.41
CA GLY A 345 -26.21 0.19 20.64
C GLY A 345 -25.72 -1.16 21.18
N GLU A 346 -25.55 -1.27 22.49
CA GLU A 346 -25.11 -2.52 23.16
C GLU A 346 -26.11 -3.67 22.93
N TYR A 347 -27.42 -3.40 23.00
CA TYR A 347 -28.45 -4.44 22.80
C TYR A 347 -28.51 -4.98 21.37
N VAL A 348 -28.23 -4.13 20.37
CA VAL A 348 -28.20 -4.50 18.95
C VAL A 348 -26.92 -5.26 18.62
N GLU A 349 -25.79 -4.87 19.21
CA GLU A 349 -24.50 -5.55 19.04
C GLU A 349 -24.52 -6.96 19.66
N GLU A 350 -25.12 -7.12 20.84
CA GLU A 350 -25.32 -8.43 21.48
C GLU A 350 -26.27 -9.33 20.67
N SER A 351 -27.32 -8.76 20.09
CA SER A 351 -28.26 -9.50 19.24
C SER A 351 -27.62 -9.95 17.91
N MET A 352 -26.79 -9.11 17.30
CA MET A 352 -26.05 -9.48 16.08
C MET A 352 -24.96 -10.53 16.34
N MET A 353 -24.26 -10.46 17.47
CA MET A 353 -23.27 -11.47 17.87
C MET A 353 -23.91 -12.85 18.10
N LYS A 354 -25.11 -12.89 18.71
CA LYS A 354 -25.88 -14.14 18.90
C LYS A 354 -26.32 -14.73 17.56
N LEU A 355 -26.79 -13.91 16.62
CA LEU A 355 -27.18 -14.37 15.27
C LEU A 355 -25.98 -14.91 14.48
N ALA A 356 -24.85 -14.19 14.46
CA ALA A 356 -23.64 -14.62 13.77
C ALA A 356 -23.09 -15.95 14.30
N SER A 357 -23.14 -16.15 15.62
CA SER A 357 -22.69 -17.41 16.26
C SER A 357 -23.57 -18.60 15.87
N THR A 358 -24.88 -18.40 15.71
CA THR A 358 -25.79 -19.46 15.25
C THR A 358 -25.58 -19.82 13.77
N GLU A 359 -25.23 -18.86 12.92
CA GLU A 359 -24.95 -19.13 11.51
C GLU A 359 -23.62 -19.87 11.29
N ILE A 360 -22.60 -19.57 12.09
CA ILE A 360 -21.31 -20.26 12.04
C ILE A 360 -21.48 -21.72 12.46
N SER A 361 -22.24 -21.98 13.55
CA SER A 361 -22.58 -23.34 13.99
C SER A 361 -23.37 -24.13 12.94
N LYS A 362 -24.30 -23.50 12.23
CA LYS A 362 -25.05 -24.12 11.12
C LYS A 362 -24.13 -24.45 9.93
N LYS A 363 -23.17 -23.58 9.58
CA LYS A 363 -22.20 -23.82 8.51
C LYS A 363 -21.25 -24.98 8.83
N ASP A 364 -20.79 -25.09 10.07
CA ASP A 364 -19.90 -26.18 10.48
C ASP A 364 -20.60 -27.54 10.55
N LYS A 365 -21.87 -27.57 10.98
CA LYS A 365 -22.69 -28.79 10.88
C LYS A 365 -22.91 -29.21 9.42
N LYS A 366 -23.14 -28.27 8.50
CA LYS A 366 -23.30 -28.56 7.06
C LYS A 366 -22.00 -29.05 6.41
N LYS A 367 -20.84 -28.65 6.95
CA LYS A 367 -19.52 -29.07 6.46
C LYS A 367 -19.13 -30.47 6.94
N LYS A 368 -19.59 -30.88 8.13
CA LYS A 368 -19.41 -32.24 8.67
C LYS A 368 -20.32 -33.29 8.04
N LEU A 369 -21.47 -32.92 7.47
CA LEU A 369 -22.34 -33.85 6.74
C LEU A 369 -21.93 -34.09 5.27
N LYS A 370 -20.92 -33.37 4.76
CA LYS A 370 -20.43 -33.48 3.37
C LYS A 370 -19.04 -34.13 3.27
N LYS A 371 -18.55 -34.72 4.35
CA LYS A 371 -17.42 -35.64 4.43
C LYS A 371 -17.93 -36.92 5.05
#